data_AF-G4Z8P8-F1
#
_entry.id   AF-G4Z8P8-F1
#
_cell.length_a   1.000
_cell.length_b   1.000
_cell.length_c   1.000
_cell.angle_alpha   90.00
_cell.angle_beta   90.00
_cell.angle_gamma   90.00
#
_symmetry.space_group_name_H-M   'P 1'
#
loop_
_entity.id
_entity.type
_entity.pdbx_description
1 polymer ?
#
loop_
_entity_poly.entity_id
_entity_poly.type
_entity_poly.pdbx_seq_one_letter_code
_entity_poly.pdbx_strand_id
1 'polypeptide(L)'
;MPANQCLVEYGFNYLANDLGNMTSSSPDDCCAECVSTDGCRAYSWTGNAEGNADGSGTCWFKTGRGTVVADEYVHSSEDCCDICSGFPGCRAYTFSPYAGGTCWLKSEKGLTVVNPETTSAQVFLEAPSCGIEYGVEYLGNDIGFHLAEQPDDCCDLCSDWEGCQAWSWVWVEGQGGTCYFKNRANEWIHSGQVRANPVSPSCVLELDVDYIGNDIGDEWSGDPYACCSMCMTIEGCNAFSWTDYNGSTCCFKSAKGEAVGSVGIHSAIV
;
A
#
# COMPACT_ATOMS: atom_id res chain seq x y z
N MET A 1 -13.83 -23.16 -27.62
CA MET A 1 -13.49 -22.04 -26.70
C MET A 1 -13.68 -20.76 -27.49
N PRO A 2 -14.17 -19.65 -26.91
CA PRO A 2 -14.09 -18.35 -27.57
C PRO A 2 -12.63 -17.99 -27.85
N ALA A 3 -12.39 -17.18 -28.89
CA ALA A 3 -11.04 -16.86 -29.35
C ALA A 3 -10.33 -15.85 -28.44
N ASN A 4 -9.03 -15.66 -28.68
CA ASN A 4 -8.18 -14.66 -28.01
C ASN A 4 -8.86 -13.29 -27.97
N GLN A 5 -9.33 -12.86 -26.79
CA GLN A 5 -9.74 -11.48 -26.54
C GLN A 5 -8.59 -10.80 -25.80
N CYS A 6 -7.98 -9.78 -26.41
CA CYS A 6 -7.18 -8.84 -25.65
C CYS A 6 -8.13 -7.99 -24.81
N LEU A 7 -7.83 -7.83 -23.52
CA LEU A 7 -8.47 -6.80 -22.71
C LEU A 7 -7.76 -5.47 -22.99
N VAL A 8 -8.49 -4.48 -23.50
CA VAL A 8 -7.98 -3.11 -23.63
C VAL A 8 -8.13 -2.43 -22.27
N GLU A 9 -7.00 -2.06 -21.67
CA GLU A 9 -6.94 -1.34 -20.40
C GLU A 9 -6.68 0.14 -20.70
N TYR A 10 -7.74 0.96 -20.71
CA TYR A 10 -7.64 2.40 -21.00
C TYR A 10 -6.97 3.16 -19.85
N GLY A 11 -6.12 4.14 -20.19
CA GLY A 11 -5.39 4.93 -19.20
C GLY A 11 -4.15 4.25 -18.63
N PHE A 12 -3.63 3.19 -19.26
CA PHE A 12 -2.46 2.45 -18.81
C PHE A 12 -1.41 2.27 -19.91
N ASN A 13 -0.14 2.25 -19.51
CA ASN A 13 1.00 2.00 -20.37
C ASN A 13 1.88 0.89 -19.79
N TYR A 14 2.25 -0.08 -20.62
CA TYR A 14 3.23 -1.12 -20.31
C TYR A 14 4.64 -0.62 -20.63
N LEU A 15 5.50 -0.51 -19.63
CA LEU A 15 6.86 -0.02 -19.81
C LEU A 15 7.84 -1.13 -20.21
N ALA A 16 8.73 -0.81 -21.14
CA ALA A 16 9.72 -1.70 -21.75
C ALA A 16 9.12 -2.95 -22.42
N ASN A 17 9.94 -4.01 -22.55
CA ASN A 17 9.64 -5.29 -23.20
C ASN A 17 9.32 -5.22 -24.71
N ASP A 18 9.62 -4.10 -25.36
CA ASP A 18 9.29 -3.82 -26.76
C ASP A 18 9.94 -4.76 -27.77
N LEU A 19 9.11 -5.26 -28.69
CA LEU A 19 9.47 -6.07 -29.87
C LEU A 19 9.51 -5.23 -31.16
N GLY A 20 8.70 -4.18 -31.22
CA GLY A 20 8.50 -3.33 -32.39
C GLY A 20 7.24 -2.48 -32.26
N ASN A 21 6.93 -1.69 -33.29
CA ASN A 21 5.74 -0.86 -33.33
C ASN A 21 5.11 -0.80 -34.73
N MET A 22 3.87 -0.31 -34.80
CA MET A 22 3.18 0.09 -36.03
C MET A 22 2.20 1.23 -35.75
N THR A 23 1.78 1.97 -36.78
CA THR A 23 0.67 2.91 -36.65
C THR A 23 -0.69 2.20 -36.74
N SER A 24 -1.71 2.69 -36.02
CA SER A 24 -3.08 2.17 -36.08
C SER A 24 -4.16 3.22 -35.85
N SER A 25 -5.38 2.91 -36.31
CA SER A 25 -6.58 3.70 -36.03
C SER A 25 -7.10 3.53 -34.60
N SER A 26 -6.85 2.39 -33.96
CA SER A 26 -7.40 2.02 -32.65
C SER A 26 -6.49 1.05 -31.87
N PRO A 27 -6.69 0.91 -30.54
CA PRO A 27 -6.05 -0.15 -29.77
C PRO A 27 -6.52 -1.56 -30.17
N ASP A 28 -7.76 -1.72 -30.65
CA ASP A 28 -8.27 -3.02 -31.11
C ASP A 28 -7.50 -3.56 -32.31
N ASP A 29 -7.06 -2.68 -33.23
CA ASP A 29 -6.18 -3.04 -34.34
C ASP A 29 -4.85 -3.65 -33.85
N CYS A 30 -4.30 -3.13 -32.74
CA CYS A 30 -3.07 -3.64 -32.13
C CYS A 30 -3.25 -5.05 -31.55
N CYS A 31 -4.46 -5.42 -31.10
CA CYS A 31 -4.73 -6.78 -30.64
C CYS A 31 -4.56 -7.80 -31.77
N ALA A 32 -5.12 -7.51 -32.94
CA ALA A 32 -5.05 -8.42 -34.09
C ALA A 32 -3.59 -8.72 -34.50
N GLU A 33 -2.75 -7.68 -34.55
CA GLU A 33 -1.36 -7.85 -35.00
C GLU A 33 -0.38 -8.28 -33.87
N CYS A 34 -0.69 -8.04 -32.59
CA CYS A 34 0.02 -8.75 -31.51
C CYS A 34 -0.30 -10.26 -31.51
N VAL A 35 -1.52 -10.66 -31.91
CA VAL A 35 -1.87 -12.08 -32.04
C VAL A 35 -1.21 -12.75 -33.27
N SER A 36 -0.80 -11.98 -34.29
CA SER A 36 -0.02 -12.48 -35.44
C SER A 36 1.51 -12.44 -35.23
N THR A 37 1.99 -11.53 -34.38
CA THR A 37 3.42 -11.30 -34.12
C THR A 37 4.01 -12.35 -33.17
N ASP A 38 4.96 -13.15 -33.65
CA ASP A 38 5.64 -14.16 -32.82
C ASP A 38 6.35 -13.50 -31.60
N GLY A 39 6.23 -14.16 -30.44
CA GLY A 39 6.70 -13.64 -29.17
C GLY A 39 5.87 -12.52 -28.52
N CYS A 40 4.91 -11.89 -29.22
CA CYS A 40 4.07 -10.84 -28.63
C CYS A 40 3.07 -11.43 -27.61
N ARG A 41 2.91 -10.74 -26.47
CA ARG A 41 1.99 -11.13 -25.38
C ARG A 41 1.25 -9.96 -24.74
N ALA A 42 1.60 -8.73 -25.12
CA ALA A 42 0.97 -7.48 -24.68
C ALA A 42 1.28 -6.39 -25.71
N TYR A 43 0.53 -5.29 -25.67
CA TYR A 43 0.87 -4.06 -26.39
C TYR A 43 0.45 -2.84 -25.57
N SER A 44 1.17 -1.72 -25.72
CA SER A 44 0.62 -0.40 -25.41
C SER A 44 0.05 0.21 -26.70
N TRP A 45 -0.93 1.09 -26.61
CA TRP A 45 -1.31 1.98 -27.71
C TRP A 45 -1.23 3.42 -27.21
N THR A 46 -0.27 4.19 -27.72
CA THR A 46 -0.34 5.65 -27.60
C THR A 46 -1.27 6.17 -28.69
N GLY A 47 -2.06 7.20 -28.39
CA GLY A 47 -2.83 7.92 -29.42
C GLY A 47 -1.90 8.67 -30.38
N ASN A 48 -2.36 9.74 -31.02
CA ASN A 48 -1.47 10.59 -31.82
C ASN A 48 -0.56 11.51 -30.95
N ALA A 49 0.11 10.91 -29.97
CA ALA A 49 1.16 11.51 -29.16
C ALA A 49 2.49 11.56 -29.92
N GLU A 50 2.76 10.57 -30.79
CA GLU A 50 3.98 10.49 -31.61
C GLU A 50 3.99 11.51 -32.78
N GLY A 51 2.87 12.19 -33.06
CA GLY A 51 2.76 13.16 -34.16
C GLY A 51 2.67 12.53 -35.54
N ASN A 52 2.07 11.34 -35.65
CA ASN A 52 1.82 10.63 -36.90
C ASN A 52 1.04 11.52 -37.89
N ALA A 53 1.60 11.68 -39.10
CA ALA A 53 1.15 12.67 -40.08
C ALA A 53 -0.22 12.37 -40.73
N ASP A 54 -0.72 11.14 -40.57
CA ASP A 54 -2.03 10.68 -41.03
C ASP A 54 -3.13 10.80 -39.96
N GLY A 55 -2.77 11.14 -38.71
CA GLY A 55 -3.68 11.21 -37.58
C GLY A 55 -3.70 9.96 -36.67
N SER A 56 -2.96 8.90 -37.01
CA SER A 56 -2.99 7.60 -36.31
C SER A 56 -2.35 7.61 -34.92
N GLY A 57 -2.70 6.60 -34.11
CA GLY A 57 -1.93 6.24 -32.91
C GLY A 57 -0.83 5.22 -33.23
N THR A 58 -0.08 4.81 -32.21
CA THR A 58 1.06 3.88 -32.34
C THR A 58 0.89 2.69 -31.40
N CYS A 59 0.80 1.49 -31.98
CA CYS A 59 0.89 0.22 -31.27
C CYS A 59 2.37 -0.05 -30.90
N TRP A 60 2.64 -0.40 -29.65
CA TRP A 60 3.95 -0.84 -29.17
C TRP A 60 3.86 -2.29 -28.71
N PHE A 61 4.33 -3.24 -29.54
CA PHE A 61 4.23 -4.68 -29.29
C PHE A 61 5.27 -5.14 -28.28
N LYS A 62 4.90 -6.03 -27.35
CA LYS A 62 5.74 -6.39 -26.20
C LYS A 62 5.75 -7.89 -25.90
N THR A 63 6.87 -8.39 -25.39
CA THR A 63 7.01 -9.79 -24.91
C THR A 63 6.18 -10.11 -23.67
N GLY A 64 5.66 -9.09 -22.99
CA GLY A 64 4.77 -9.20 -21.83
C GLY A 64 4.44 -7.82 -21.24
N ARG A 65 3.44 -7.76 -20.35
CA ARG A 65 2.92 -6.51 -19.74
C ARG A 65 3.96 -5.72 -18.95
N GLY A 66 5.02 -6.39 -18.45
CA GLY A 66 6.12 -5.73 -17.75
C GLY A 66 5.66 -4.94 -16.53
N THR A 67 6.21 -3.74 -16.37
CA THR A 67 5.75 -2.77 -15.39
C THR A 67 4.56 -2.00 -15.95
N VAL A 68 3.41 -2.07 -15.29
CA VAL A 68 2.22 -1.29 -15.67
C VAL A 68 2.25 0.06 -14.95
N VAL A 69 2.08 1.14 -15.70
CA VAL A 69 1.84 2.48 -15.12
C VAL A 69 0.51 3.07 -15.59
N ALA A 70 -0.09 3.93 -14.77
CA ALA A 70 -1.17 4.81 -15.21
C ALA A 70 -0.62 5.94 -16.10
N ASP A 71 -1.34 6.24 -17.17
CA ASP A 71 -1.06 7.28 -18.18
C ASP A 71 -1.99 8.51 -18.01
N GLU A 72 -2.90 8.45 -17.04
CA GLU A 72 -3.75 9.57 -16.60
C GLU A 72 -2.98 10.52 -15.65
N TYR A 73 -3.41 11.78 -15.53
CA TYR A 73 -2.70 12.79 -14.75
C TYR A 73 -2.90 12.57 -13.25
N VAL A 74 -2.01 11.80 -12.64
CA VAL A 74 -2.00 11.50 -11.21
C VAL A 74 -1.52 12.71 -10.40
N HIS A 75 -2.34 13.24 -9.49
CA HIS A 75 -1.99 14.38 -8.64
C HIS A 75 -1.47 13.97 -7.24
N SER A 76 -1.82 12.78 -6.78
CA SER A 76 -1.67 12.35 -5.39
C SER A 76 -1.41 10.85 -5.24
N SER A 77 -1.16 10.38 -4.02
CA SER A 77 -1.04 8.94 -3.76
C SER A 77 -2.41 8.25 -3.62
N GLU A 78 -3.42 9.05 -3.29
CA GLU A 78 -4.82 8.70 -3.14
C GLU A 78 -5.42 8.34 -4.51
N ASP A 79 -5.11 9.11 -5.56
CA ASP A 79 -5.47 8.77 -6.95
C ASP A 79 -4.96 7.36 -7.33
N CYS A 80 -3.73 7.02 -6.95
CA CYS A 80 -3.18 5.68 -7.19
C CYS A 80 -3.88 4.58 -6.37
N CYS A 81 -4.49 4.93 -5.24
CA CYS A 81 -5.30 4.00 -4.45
C CYS A 81 -6.57 3.63 -5.20
N ASP A 82 -7.29 4.62 -5.72
CA ASP A 82 -8.52 4.42 -6.49
C ASP A 82 -8.23 3.70 -7.82
N ILE A 83 -7.18 4.13 -8.54
CA ILE A 83 -6.71 3.49 -9.77
C ILE A 83 -6.35 2.01 -9.53
N CYS A 84 -5.57 1.70 -8.49
CA CYS A 84 -5.19 0.31 -8.19
C CYS A 84 -6.39 -0.52 -7.69
N SER A 85 -7.32 0.08 -6.94
CA SER A 85 -8.53 -0.60 -6.45
C SER A 85 -9.48 -0.97 -7.61
N GLY A 86 -9.55 -0.13 -8.64
CA GLY A 86 -10.30 -0.42 -9.87
C GLY A 86 -9.61 -1.39 -10.83
N PHE A 87 -8.31 -1.66 -10.68
CA PHE A 87 -7.51 -2.38 -11.68
C PHE A 87 -7.47 -3.90 -11.45
N PRO A 88 -7.95 -4.74 -12.39
CA PRO A 88 -7.98 -6.19 -12.23
C PRO A 88 -6.60 -6.81 -11.99
N GLY A 89 -6.36 -7.24 -10.75
CA GLY A 89 -5.12 -7.89 -10.33
C GLY A 89 -4.07 -6.95 -9.75
N CYS A 90 -4.32 -5.65 -9.60
CA CYS A 90 -3.48 -4.82 -8.73
C CYS A 90 -3.66 -5.23 -7.27
N ARG A 91 -2.59 -5.13 -6.48
CA ARG A 91 -2.53 -5.48 -5.05
C ARG A 91 -1.74 -4.46 -4.24
N ALA A 92 -0.82 -3.77 -4.88
CA ALA A 92 -0.06 -2.66 -4.34
C ALA A 92 0.31 -1.69 -5.46
N TYR A 93 0.69 -0.48 -5.08
CA TYR A 93 1.19 0.52 -6.02
C TYR A 93 2.42 1.25 -5.47
N THR A 94 2.99 2.14 -6.28
CA THR A 94 3.83 3.26 -5.85
C THR A 94 3.35 4.51 -6.57
N PHE A 95 3.22 5.63 -5.88
CA PHE A 95 3.16 6.96 -6.46
C PHE A 95 4.56 7.58 -6.46
N SER A 96 4.90 8.30 -7.52
CA SER A 96 6.13 9.10 -7.60
C SER A 96 5.90 10.39 -8.41
N PRO A 97 6.66 11.47 -8.19
CA PRO A 97 6.60 12.70 -8.98
C PRO A 97 7.20 12.57 -10.40
N TYR A 98 7.59 11.36 -10.83
CA TYR A 98 8.06 11.10 -12.19
C TYR A 98 7.02 11.57 -13.22
N ALA A 99 7.47 12.17 -14.32
CA ALA A 99 6.63 12.76 -15.37
C ALA A 99 5.58 13.81 -14.93
N GLY A 100 5.59 14.26 -13.66
CA GLY A 100 4.55 15.11 -13.06
C GLY A 100 3.58 14.37 -12.14
N GLY A 101 3.68 13.04 -12.08
CA GLY A 101 2.86 12.11 -11.33
C GLY A 101 2.81 10.76 -12.05
N THR A 102 3.02 9.64 -11.34
CA THR A 102 2.96 8.30 -11.94
C THR A 102 2.55 7.26 -10.90
N CYS A 103 1.52 6.48 -11.20
CA CYS A 103 1.16 5.26 -10.46
C CYS A 103 1.84 4.04 -11.07
N TRP A 104 2.70 3.37 -10.31
CA TRP A 104 3.36 2.13 -10.66
C TRP A 104 2.58 0.96 -10.06
N LEU A 105 1.75 0.28 -10.85
CA LEU A 105 0.86 -0.78 -10.37
C LEU A 105 1.58 -2.13 -10.22
N LYS A 106 1.25 -2.89 -9.18
CA LYS A 106 1.92 -4.14 -8.81
C LYS A 106 0.90 -5.25 -8.52
N SER A 107 1.19 -6.45 -9.00
CA SER A 107 0.37 -7.66 -8.79
C SER A 107 0.52 -8.30 -7.40
N GLU A 108 1.47 -7.82 -6.59
CA GLU A 108 1.72 -8.27 -5.20
C GLU A 108 2.59 -7.24 -4.46
N LYS A 109 2.73 -7.40 -3.14
CA LYS A 109 3.74 -6.68 -2.34
C LYS A 109 5.05 -7.45 -2.36
N GLY A 110 5.97 -7.04 -3.23
CA GLY A 110 7.35 -7.49 -3.21
C GLY A 110 8.18 -6.86 -2.07
N LEU A 111 9.49 -7.09 -2.10
CA LEU A 111 10.45 -6.48 -1.18
C LEU A 111 10.37 -4.94 -1.24
N THR A 112 10.36 -4.30 -0.07
CA THR A 112 10.32 -2.85 0.10
C THR A 112 11.73 -2.27 0.27
N VAL A 113 11.99 -1.15 -0.39
CA VAL A 113 13.18 -0.30 -0.19
C VAL A 113 12.69 1.11 0.07
N VAL A 114 13.26 1.80 1.05
CA VAL A 114 12.82 3.17 1.40
C VAL A 114 13.34 4.16 0.37
N ASN A 115 12.42 4.90 -0.23
CA ASN A 115 12.70 6.06 -1.08
C ASN A 115 11.77 7.22 -0.65
N PRO A 116 12.32 8.33 -0.12
CA PRO A 116 11.52 9.44 0.41
C PRO A 116 10.80 10.26 -0.68
N GLU A 117 11.11 10.05 -1.96
CA GLU A 117 10.42 10.70 -3.08
C GLU A 117 9.16 9.93 -3.53
N THR A 118 8.78 8.84 -2.85
CA THR A 118 7.72 7.94 -3.31
C THR A 118 6.79 7.45 -2.18
N THR A 119 5.50 7.42 -2.46
CA THR A 119 4.47 6.82 -1.57
C THR A 119 4.10 5.44 -2.09
N SER A 120 3.85 4.42 -1.25
CA SER A 120 3.69 3.03 -1.70
C SER A 120 2.75 2.19 -0.83
N ALA A 121 1.48 2.10 -1.21
CA ALA A 121 0.46 1.38 -0.44
C ALA A 121 0.08 0.01 -1.03
N GLN A 122 -0.61 -0.79 -0.21
CA GLN A 122 -1.44 -1.91 -0.64
C GLN A 122 -2.89 -1.44 -0.76
N VAL A 123 -3.63 -1.95 -1.75
CA VAL A 123 -5.09 -1.78 -1.79
C VAL A 123 -5.77 -2.92 -1.06
N PHE A 124 -6.79 -2.61 -0.26
CA PHE A 124 -7.69 -3.60 0.32
C PHE A 124 -8.75 -3.93 -0.72
N LEU A 125 -8.80 -5.20 -1.13
CA LEU A 125 -9.64 -5.68 -2.24
C LEU A 125 -11.07 -5.99 -1.80
N GLU A 126 -11.20 -6.50 -0.58
CA GLU A 126 -12.46 -6.64 0.12
C GLU A 126 -12.77 -5.28 0.75
N ALA A 127 -14.02 -4.82 0.62
CA ALA A 127 -14.45 -3.62 1.31
C ALA A 127 -14.41 -3.87 2.83
N PRO A 128 -13.90 -2.93 3.65
CA PRO A 128 -13.93 -3.03 5.10
C PRO A 128 -15.34 -3.39 5.59
N SER A 129 -15.43 -4.47 6.36
CA SER A 129 -16.69 -4.95 6.90
C SER A 129 -16.50 -5.39 8.34
N CYS A 130 -17.51 -5.16 9.17
CA CYS A 130 -17.59 -5.75 10.51
C CYS A 130 -17.93 -7.25 10.48
N GLY A 131 -17.49 -7.99 9.46
CA GLY A 131 -17.49 -9.45 9.49
C GLY A 131 -16.37 -9.95 10.41
N ILE A 132 -16.67 -10.98 11.20
CA ILE A 132 -15.69 -11.59 12.11
C ILE A 132 -14.77 -12.52 11.32
N GLU A 133 -13.49 -12.18 11.26
CA GLU A 133 -12.43 -13.01 10.68
C GLU A 133 -11.97 -14.09 11.67
N TYR A 134 -12.72 -15.20 11.76
CA TYR A 134 -12.33 -16.36 12.56
C TYR A 134 -10.98 -16.94 12.07
N GLY A 135 -9.87 -16.50 12.67
CA GLY A 135 -8.50 -16.83 12.23
C GLY A 135 -7.53 -15.64 12.12
N VAL A 136 -7.98 -14.39 12.23
CA VAL A 136 -7.21 -13.13 12.04
C VAL A 136 -7.82 -12.10 13.01
N GLU A 137 -7.34 -11.38 14.05
CA GLU A 137 -6.15 -10.98 14.88
C GLU A 137 -4.87 -10.49 14.24
N TYR A 138 -4.98 -9.25 13.84
CA TYR A 138 -3.92 -8.28 13.61
C TYR A 138 -2.97 -8.18 14.83
N LEU A 139 -1.67 -8.43 14.67
CA LEU A 139 -0.68 -8.32 15.77
C LEU A 139 -0.19 -6.87 15.95
N GLY A 140 -0.25 -6.36 17.18
CA GLY A 140 0.17 -5.00 17.53
C GLY A 140 -0.70 -3.92 16.87
N ASN A 141 -0.14 -2.72 16.71
CA ASN A 141 -0.86 -1.51 16.26
C ASN A 141 -1.99 -1.06 17.22
N ASP A 142 -1.97 -1.54 18.46
CA ASP A 142 -2.99 -1.26 19.47
C ASP A 142 -2.95 0.19 19.95
N ILE A 143 -4.11 0.85 19.87
CA ILE A 143 -4.36 2.23 20.32
C ILE A 143 -5.31 2.29 21.53
N GLY A 144 -5.76 1.14 22.03
CA GLY A 144 -6.64 1.05 23.19
C GLY A 144 -7.33 -0.29 23.32
N PHE A 145 -8.11 -0.47 24.39
CA PHE A 145 -8.94 -1.66 24.59
C PHE A 145 -10.22 -1.33 25.36
N HIS A 146 -11.24 -2.18 25.22
CA HIS A 146 -12.47 -2.12 26.01
C HIS A 146 -13.01 -3.53 26.26
N LEU A 147 -13.70 -3.74 27.39
CA LEU A 147 -14.36 -5.04 27.67
C LEU A 147 -15.61 -5.20 26.81
N ALA A 148 -15.83 -6.41 26.30
CA ALA A 148 -16.98 -6.79 25.48
C ALA A 148 -17.26 -8.29 25.64
N GLU A 149 -18.51 -8.65 25.98
CA GLU A 149 -18.85 -10.07 26.18
C GLU A 149 -18.90 -10.85 24.86
N GLN A 150 -19.15 -10.18 23.72
CA GLN A 150 -19.24 -10.81 22.41
C GLN A 150 -18.31 -10.10 21.40
N PRO A 151 -17.72 -10.80 20.40
CA PRO A 151 -16.87 -10.18 19.39
C PRO A 151 -17.62 -9.17 18.52
N ASP A 152 -18.92 -9.40 18.28
CA ASP A 152 -19.78 -8.50 17.48
C ASP A 152 -19.82 -7.07 18.04
N ASP A 153 -19.73 -6.91 19.37
CA ASP A 153 -19.72 -5.60 20.06
C ASP A 153 -18.53 -4.72 19.62
N CYS A 154 -17.41 -5.32 19.19
CA CYS A 154 -16.18 -4.60 18.88
C CYS A 154 -16.27 -3.74 17.60
N CYS A 155 -17.21 -4.03 16.70
CA CYS A 155 -17.47 -3.21 15.51
C CYS A 155 -17.87 -1.77 15.90
N ASP A 156 -18.91 -1.64 16.73
CA ASP A 156 -19.44 -0.35 17.14
C ASP A 156 -18.43 0.37 18.04
N LEU A 157 -17.81 -0.35 18.98
CA LEU A 157 -16.79 0.20 19.87
C LEU A 157 -15.55 0.74 19.12
N CYS A 158 -15.10 0.08 18.05
CA CYS A 158 -14.03 0.62 17.19
C CYS A 158 -14.55 1.74 16.29
N SER A 159 -15.81 1.70 15.84
CA SER A 159 -16.39 2.77 15.01
C SER A 159 -16.37 4.12 15.72
N ASP A 160 -16.60 4.13 17.04
CA ASP A 160 -16.58 5.31 17.91
C ASP A 160 -15.18 5.67 18.47
N TRP A 161 -14.19 4.78 18.39
CA TRP A 161 -12.84 5.03 18.93
C TRP A 161 -11.96 5.81 17.93
N GLU A 162 -11.48 6.98 18.34
CA GLU A 162 -10.68 7.85 17.46
C GLU A 162 -9.39 7.16 16.99
N GLY A 163 -9.13 7.24 15.68
CA GLY A 163 -8.01 6.54 15.02
C GLY A 163 -8.24 5.05 14.72
N CYS A 164 -9.27 4.40 15.26
CA CYS A 164 -9.51 2.98 15.02
C CYS A 164 -9.97 2.70 13.59
N GLN A 165 -9.28 1.75 12.94
CA GLN A 165 -9.65 1.23 11.61
C GLN A 165 -10.00 -0.27 11.69
N ALA A 166 -9.51 -0.96 12.71
CA ALA A 166 -9.61 -2.40 12.89
C ALA A 166 -9.61 -2.77 14.37
N TRP A 167 -10.11 -3.96 14.73
CA TRP A 167 -10.13 -4.43 16.12
C TRP A 167 -9.87 -5.93 16.17
N SER A 168 -9.46 -6.43 17.33
CA SER A 168 -9.33 -7.86 17.64
C SER A 168 -10.07 -8.20 18.92
N TRP A 169 -10.64 -9.40 19.04
CA TRP A 169 -11.32 -9.83 20.27
C TRP A 169 -10.69 -11.10 20.83
N VAL A 170 -10.31 -11.05 22.10
CA VAL A 170 -9.74 -12.20 22.82
C VAL A 170 -10.43 -12.38 24.17
N TRP A 171 -10.51 -13.64 24.61
CA TRP A 171 -10.99 -13.99 25.95
C TRP A 171 -9.82 -14.15 26.92
N VAL A 172 -9.73 -13.27 27.91
CA VAL A 172 -8.68 -13.31 28.93
C VAL A 172 -9.24 -13.86 30.24
N GLU A 173 -8.66 -14.97 30.71
CA GLU A 173 -9.13 -15.66 31.92
C GLU A 173 -9.05 -14.74 33.16
N GLY A 174 -10.21 -14.51 33.79
CA GLY A 174 -10.34 -13.60 34.94
C GLY A 174 -10.63 -12.13 34.60
N GLN A 175 -10.61 -11.74 33.32
CA GLN A 175 -11.03 -10.40 32.87
C GLN A 175 -12.28 -10.44 31.97
N GLY A 176 -12.47 -11.51 31.19
CA GLY A 176 -13.59 -11.66 30.26
C GLY A 176 -13.17 -11.48 28.79
N GLY A 177 -14.12 -11.15 27.93
CA GLY A 177 -13.85 -10.77 26.55
C GLY A 177 -13.38 -9.32 26.45
N THR A 178 -12.41 -9.07 25.59
CA THR A 178 -11.78 -7.74 25.42
C THR A 178 -11.59 -7.44 23.94
N CYS A 179 -12.13 -6.30 23.48
CA CYS A 179 -11.77 -5.68 22.21
C CYS A 179 -10.44 -4.95 22.36
N TYR A 180 -9.51 -5.18 21.44
CA TYR A 180 -8.25 -4.46 21.29
C TYR A 180 -8.29 -3.66 19.99
N PHE A 181 -8.33 -2.33 20.10
CA PHE A 181 -8.55 -1.38 19.00
C PHE A 181 -7.26 -1.01 18.32
N LYS A 182 -7.26 -0.98 16.98
CA LYS A 182 -6.06 -0.84 16.16
C LYS A 182 -6.27 0.17 15.03
N ASN A 183 -5.23 0.94 14.71
CA ASN A 183 -5.27 1.89 13.60
C ASN A 183 -4.94 1.27 12.23
N ARG A 184 -4.56 -0.01 12.17
CA ARG A 184 -4.40 -0.80 10.93
C ARG A 184 -4.70 -2.28 11.18
N ALA A 185 -5.18 -2.95 10.14
CA ALA A 185 -5.22 -4.40 10.05
C ALA A 185 -3.89 -4.98 9.51
N ASN A 186 -3.44 -6.11 10.07
CA ASN A 186 -2.42 -7.04 9.54
C ASN A 186 -2.96 -8.49 9.52
N GLU A 187 -2.43 -9.49 10.27
CA GLU A 187 -2.92 -10.89 10.20
C GLU A 187 -2.80 -11.71 11.54
N TRP A 188 -3.71 -12.71 11.77
CA TRP A 188 -3.70 -13.92 12.69
C TRP A 188 -4.38 -13.98 14.15
N ILE A 189 -5.70 -14.31 14.33
CA ILE A 189 -6.40 -14.69 15.65
C ILE A 189 -7.78 -14.06 16.11
N HIS A 190 -8.80 -13.75 15.27
CA HIS A 190 -10.12 -13.07 15.54
C HIS A 190 -10.15 -11.52 15.56
N SER A 191 -10.80 -10.91 14.54
CA SER A 191 -10.84 -9.47 14.26
C SER A 191 -11.99 -9.08 13.33
N GLY A 192 -12.20 -7.77 13.17
CA GLY A 192 -12.87 -7.17 12.01
C GLY A 192 -12.22 -5.85 11.59
N GLN A 193 -12.36 -5.46 10.33
CA GLN A 193 -11.87 -4.19 9.79
C GLN A 193 -13.05 -3.24 9.51
N VAL A 194 -13.16 -2.19 10.32
CA VAL A 194 -14.23 -1.19 10.23
C VAL A 194 -13.98 -0.19 9.10
N ARG A 195 -12.70 0.15 8.84
CA ARG A 195 -12.29 1.19 7.89
C ARG A 195 -11.03 0.76 7.14
N ALA A 196 -10.85 1.26 5.93
CA ALA A 196 -9.67 0.93 5.11
C ALA A 196 -8.40 1.48 5.78
N ASN A 197 -7.31 0.70 5.75
CA ASN A 197 -6.01 1.17 6.25
C ASN A 197 -5.60 2.44 5.47
N PRO A 198 -5.10 3.50 6.15
CA PRO A 198 -4.67 4.72 5.47
C PRO A 198 -3.50 4.44 4.51
N VAL A 199 -3.48 5.18 3.40
CA VAL A 199 -2.48 5.12 2.32
C VAL A 199 -1.07 4.99 2.90
N SER A 200 -0.37 3.92 2.54
CA SER A 200 0.97 3.65 3.06
C SER A 200 2.01 4.47 2.31
N PRO A 201 2.80 5.23 3.05
CA PRO A 201 4.23 4.94 3.16
C PRO A 201 4.62 4.67 4.62
N SER A 202 3.76 5.09 5.53
CA SER A 202 4.01 5.15 6.97
C SER A 202 4.32 3.78 7.54
N CYS A 203 5.41 3.74 8.31
CA CYS A 203 5.76 2.66 9.22
C CYS A 203 6.28 1.36 8.61
N VAL A 204 6.89 1.42 7.42
CA VAL A 204 7.83 0.38 6.97
C VAL A 204 9.12 0.50 7.79
N LEU A 205 9.42 -0.53 8.59
CA LEU A 205 10.59 -0.54 9.46
C LEU A 205 11.91 -0.72 8.68
N GLU A 206 12.82 0.23 8.83
CA GLU A 206 14.25 0.05 8.58
C GLU A 206 14.83 -0.71 9.77
N LEU A 207 15.22 -1.97 9.54
CA LEU A 207 15.80 -2.86 10.55
C LEU A 207 17.29 -2.58 10.72
N ASP A 208 17.79 -2.65 11.96
CA ASP A 208 19.17 -2.35 12.34
C ASP A 208 19.63 -0.94 11.91
N VAL A 209 18.72 0.03 11.99
CA VAL A 209 18.94 1.46 11.66
C VAL A 209 18.37 2.32 12.77
N ASP A 210 19.14 3.30 13.22
CA ASP A 210 18.70 4.40 14.08
C ASP A 210 18.63 5.71 13.29
N TYR A 211 17.63 6.52 13.63
CA TYR A 211 17.45 7.88 13.14
C TYR A 211 18.02 8.85 14.18
N ILE A 212 19.07 9.60 13.85
CA ILE A 212 19.79 10.43 14.81
C ILE A 212 19.13 11.80 14.96
N GLY A 213 18.61 12.08 16.16
CA GLY A 213 18.08 13.37 16.57
C GLY A 213 16.62 13.62 16.13
N ASN A 214 16.24 14.91 16.16
CA ASN A 214 14.88 15.41 15.97
C ASN A 214 13.83 14.90 16.99
N ASP A 215 14.29 14.30 18.10
CA ASP A 215 13.44 13.74 19.14
C ASP A 215 12.51 14.79 19.77
N ILE A 216 11.23 14.44 19.89
CA ILE A 216 10.17 15.27 20.47
C ILE A 216 9.53 14.65 21.72
N GLY A 217 9.85 13.39 22.01
CA GLY A 217 9.42 12.66 23.20
C GLY A 217 9.73 11.17 23.07
N ASP A 218 9.55 10.44 24.17
CA ASP A 218 9.68 8.98 24.21
C ASP A 218 8.57 8.35 25.07
N GLU A 219 8.18 7.12 24.74
CA GLU A 219 7.23 6.32 25.53
C GLU A 219 7.58 4.82 25.48
N TRP A 220 6.99 4.07 26.41
CA TRP A 220 7.08 2.62 26.42
C TRP A 220 6.29 1.99 25.25
N SER A 221 6.88 0.98 24.60
CA SER A 221 6.14 0.07 23.72
C SER A 221 6.79 -1.30 23.65
N GLY A 222 5.98 -2.35 23.79
CA GLY A 222 6.40 -3.73 23.61
C GLY A 222 6.80 -4.11 22.18
N ASP A 223 6.39 -3.33 21.17
CA ASP A 223 6.68 -3.61 19.75
C ASP A 223 6.89 -2.33 18.89
N PRO A 224 7.63 -2.40 17.76
CA PRO A 224 7.93 -1.24 16.93
C PRO A 224 6.75 -0.72 16.08
N TYR A 225 5.68 -1.48 15.87
CA TYR A 225 4.48 -1.04 15.14
C TYR A 225 3.50 -0.27 16.05
N ALA A 226 3.52 -0.49 17.36
CA ALA A 226 2.87 0.43 18.30
C ALA A 226 3.56 1.81 18.34
N CYS A 227 4.86 1.94 18.03
CA CYS A 227 5.52 3.26 17.89
C CYS A 227 4.99 4.08 16.72
N CYS A 228 4.74 3.44 15.57
CA CYS A 228 4.00 4.04 14.47
C CYS A 228 2.66 4.61 14.95
N SER A 229 1.95 3.80 15.73
CA SER A 229 0.60 4.09 16.20
C SER A 229 0.55 5.32 17.10
N MET A 230 1.48 5.40 18.06
CA MET A 230 1.61 6.54 18.95
C MET A 230 2.10 7.78 18.20
N CYS A 231 3.06 7.65 17.27
CA CYS A 231 3.55 8.76 16.46
C CYS A 231 2.43 9.40 15.63
N MET A 232 1.55 8.60 14.99
CA MET A 232 0.38 9.14 14.26
C MET A 232 -0.62 9.92 15.14
N THR A 233 -0.56 9.78 16.47
CA THR A 233 -1.37 10.57 17.43
C THR A 233 -0.65 11.78 18.03
N ILE A 234 0.65 11.96 17.77
CA ILE A 234 1.48 13.02 18.35
C ILE A 234 1.66 14.15 17.33
N GLU A 235 1.15 15.35 17.66
CA GLU A 235 1.27 16.53 16.77
C GLU A 235 2.74 16.82 16.43
N GLY A 236 3.07 16.78 15.14
CA GLY A 236 4.42 17.03 14.64
C GLY A 236 5.37 15.83 14.67
N CYS A 237 4.91 14.63 15.01
CA CYS A 237 5.68 13.39 14.81
C CYS A 237 5.60 12.92 13.34
N ASN A 238 6.76 12.71 12.71
CA ASN A 238 6.88 12.25 11.32
C ASN A 238 7.87 11.06 11.19
N ALA A 239 8.40 10.57 12.31
CA ALA A 239 9.30 9.42 12.36
C ALA A 239 9.43 8.87 13.79
N PHE A 240 9.98 7.66 13.94
CA PHE A 240 10.43 7.12 15.24
C PHE A 240 11.68 6.24 15.08
N SER A 241 12.38 6.02 16.20
CA SER A 241 13.26 4.86 16.42
C SER A 241 12.69 4.02 17.57
N TRP A 242 12.63 2.70 17.43
CA TRP A 242 12.31 1.79 18.53
C TRP A 242 13.51 0.89 18.86
N THR A 243 13.65 0.52 20.13
CA THR A 243 14.61 -0.50 20.58
C THR A 243 13.97 -1.36 21.66
N ASP A 244 14.37 -2.63 21.76
CA ASP A 244 14.05 -3.54 22.86
C ASP A 244 14.93 -3.32 24.11
N TYR A 245 16.01 -2.56 23.97
CA TYR A 245 16.99 -2.36 25.02
C TYR A 245 16.44 -1.55 26.20
N ASN A 246 16.82 -1.91 27.43
CA ASN A 246 16.48 -1.23 28.69
C ASN A 246 14.98 -1.04 29.02
N GLY A 247 14.06 -1.66 28.29
CA GLY A 247 12.64 -1.68 28.66
C GLY A 247 11.64 -1.69 27.51
N SER A 248 12.10 -1.56 26.27
CA SER A 248 11.30 -1.40 25.05
C SER A 248 10.66 -0.01 24.90
N THR A 249 11.26 0.84 24.07
CA THR A 249 10.98 2.30 24.02
C THR A 249 10.86 2.81 22.59
N CYS A 250 9.84 3.63 22.33
CA CYS A 250 9.70 4.46 21.13
C CYS A 250 10.33 5.84 21.38
N CYS A 251 11.29 6.26 20.57
CA CYS A 251 11.80 7.63 20.54
C CYS A 251 11.18 8.37 19.34
N PHE A 252 10.13 9.14 19.60
CA PHE A 252 9.35 9.89 18.60
C PHE A 252 10.11 11.09 18.07
N LYS A 253 10.01 11.34 16.76
CA LYS A 253 10.83 12.33 16.05
C LYS A 253 10.02 13.19 15.11
N SER A 254 10.41 14.46 15.04
CA SER A 254 9.82 15.45 14.13
C SER A 254 10.28 15.29 12.68
N ALA A 255 11.37 14.56 12.41
CA ALA A 255 11.83 14.17 11.07
C ALA A 255 12.85 13.02 11.14
N LYS A 256 13.06 12.29 10.03
CA LYS A 256 14.02 11.17 9.95
C LYS A 256 15.45 11.50 10.35
N GLY A 257 15.95 12.71 10.10
CA GLY A 257 17.33 13.08 10.43
C GLY A 257 18.38 12.29 9.65
N GLU A 258 19.53 12.03 10.29
CA GLU A 258 20.60 11.20 9.74
C GLU A 258 20.37 9.73 10.10
N ALA A 259 20.43 8.81 9.14
CA ALA A 259 20.22 7.38 9.39
C ALA A 259 21.56 6.65 9.54
N VAL A 260 21.74 5.95 10.66
CA VAL A 260 22.98 5.24 11.03
C VAL A 260 22.68 3.78 11.34
N GLY A 261 23.48 2.86 10.80
CA GLY A 261 23.31 1.42 11.09
C GLY A 261 23.59 1.11 12.57
N SER A 262 22.59 0.57 13.27
CA SER A 262 22.61 0.32 14.71
C SER A 262 21.79 -0.93 15.04
N VAL A 263 22.46 -2.01 15.46
CA VAL A 263 21.83 -3.34 15.61
C VAL A 263 20.82 -3.34 16.75
N GLY A 264 19.61 -3.86 16.49
CA GLY A 264 18.50 -3.86 17.46
C GLY A 264 17.74 -2.54 17.57
N ILE A 265 17.95 -1.61 16.63
CA ILE A 265 17.12 -0.42 16.43
C ILE A 265 16.24 -0.62 15.20
N HIS A 266 14.96 -0.26 15.32
CA HIS A 266 13.96 -0.36 14.26
C HIS A 266 13.29 1.00 14.08
N SER A 267 13.64 1.71 13.01
CA SER A 267 13.15 3.07 12.74
C SER A 267 12.20 3.11 11.54
N ALA A 268 11.29 4.08 11.51
CA ALA A 268 10.46 4.33 10.33
C ALA A 268 10.06 5.80 10.20
N ILE A 269 9.77 6.22 8.97
CA ILE A 269 9.01 7.45 8.67
C ILE A 269 7.53 7.14 8.91
N VAL A 270 6.80 8.10 9.43
CA VAL A 270 5.34 8.05 9.67
C VAL A 270 4.67 9.09 8.78
#